data_AF-A0A4Y7KKK0-F1
#
_entry.id   AF-A0A4Y7KKK0-F1
#
_cell.length_a   1.000
_cell.length_b   1.000
_cell.length_c   1.000
_cell.angle_alpha   90.00
_cell.angle_beta   90.00
_cell.angle_gamma   90.00
#
_symmetry.space_group_name_H-M   'P 1'
#
loop_
_entity.id
_entity.type
_entity.pdbx_description
1 polymer ?
#
loop_
_entity_poly.entity_id
_entity_poly.type
_entity_poly.pdbx_seq_one_letter_code
_entity_poly.pdbx_strand_id
1 'polypeptide(L)'
;MVRCGSSSPARSSQPENHNQQSATAISTDRSREGRILSVDPKPKKGNASKFFDVLEKLIVKLMRDSEQPNQYLSGLFEPLREETPPQPNLFVKGYLPEGLNGELLMIGPNPKFMPVAGYHW
;
A
#
# COMPACT_ATOMS: atom_id res chain seq x y z
N MET A 1 -54.01 -4.74 10.21
CA MET A 1 -54.97 -4.49 9.11
C MET A 1 -55.70 -3.19 9.42
N VAL A 2 -55.22 -2.07 8.87
CA VAL A 2 -55.85 -0.74 9.01
C VAL A 2 -56.15 -0.27 7.60
N ARG A 3 -57.43 -0.01 7.32
CA ARG A 3 -57.96 0.42 6.02
C ARG A 3 -58.25 1.93 6.04
N CYS A 4 -57.68 2.60 5.03
CA CYS A 4 -58.26 3.57 4.09
C CYS A 4 -58.82 4.94 4.53
N GLY A 5 -58.42 5.94 3.73
CA GLY A 5 -59.21 7.09 3.26
C GLY A 5 -58.33 8.35 3.17
N SER A 6 -58.34 9.22 2.16
CA SER A 6 -58.89 9.28 0.80
C SER A 6 -58.38 10.61 0.17
N SER A 7 -58.17 10.60 -1.15
CA SER A 7 -57.87 11.69 -2.12
C SER A 7 -58.53 13.07 -1.85
N SER A 8 -57.90 14.25 -2.03
CA SER A 8 -57.58 15.05 -3.27
C SER A 8 -57.43 16.56 -2.85
N PRO A 9 -57.10 17.58 -3.69
CA PRO A 9 -56.52 17.65 -5.04
C PRO A 9 -55.30 18.62 -5.17
N ALA A 10 -54.86 18.83 -6.43
CA ALA A 10 -53.67 19.51 -6.93
C ALA A 10 -53.47 21.01 -6.55
N ARG A 11 -52.19 21.40 -6.45
CA ARG A 11 -51.74 22.81 -6.54
C ARG A 11 -50.76 22.97 -7.69
N SER A 12 -51.22 23.71 -8.70
CA SER A 12 -50.41 24.28 -9.79
C SER A 12 -49.63 25.48 -9.28
N SER A 13 -48.33 25.55 -9.57
CA SER A 13 -47.57 26.80 -9.62
C SER A 13 -46.21 26.60 -10.30
N GLN A 14 -46.15 27.00 -11.58
CA GLN A 14 -45.06 27.66 -12.33
C GLN A 14 -43.68 26.96 -12.47
N PRO A 15 -43.13 26.88 -13.71
CA PRO A 15 -41.72 26.57 -13.94
C PRO A 15 -40.88 27.85 -14.10
N GLU A 16 -39.86 28.03 -13.25
CA GLU A 16 -38.79 29.03 -13.48
C GLU A 16 -37.49 28.33 -13.91
N ASN A 17 -37.28 28.38 -15.22
CA ASN A 17 -36.10 28.79 -15.98
C ASN A 17 -34.64 28.49 -15.57
N HIS A 18 -33.88 28.24 -16.65
CA HIS A 18 -32.42 28.32 -16.81
C HIS A 18 -31.62 27.16 -16.19
N ASN A 19 -30.84 26.37 -16.92
CA ASN A 19 -30.02 26.68 -18.08
C ASN A 19 -29.62 25.34 -18.73
N GLN A 20 -29.79 25.23 -20.05
CA GLN A 20 -29.19 24.17 -20.84
C GLN A 20 -27.69 24.40 -20.89
N GLN A 21 -26.92 23.55 -20.21
CA GLN A 21 -25.56 23.26 -20.63
C GLN A 21 -25.38 21.75 -20.73
N SER A 22 -25.26 21.35 -21.99
CA SER A 22 -25.04 20.01 -22.49
C SER A 22 -23.87 19.32 -21.79
N ALA A 23 -24.09 18.02 -21.59
CA ALA A 23 -23.07 17.06 -21.25
C ALA A 23 -21.82 17.23 -22.11
N THR A 24 -20.71 17.55 -21.45
CA THR A 24 -19.39 17.13 -21.91
C THR A 24 -18.73 16.43 -20.74
N ALA A 25 -18.23 15.23 -21.02
CA ALA A 25 -17.83 14.21 -20.06
C ALA A 25 -16.90 14.77 -18.98
N ILE A 26 -17.30 14.61 -17.72
CA ILE A 26 -16.36 14.63 -16.62
C ILE A 26 -15.53 13.37 -16.80
N SER A 27 -14.33 13.51 -17.36
CA SER A 27 -13.27 12.52 -17.28
C SER A 27 -12.89 12.37 -15.81
N THR A 28 -13.61 11.51 -15.09
CA THR A 28 -13.10 10.94 -13.84
C THR A 28 -12.05 9.90 -14.21
N ASP A 29 -10.88 10.38 -14.63
CA ASP A 29 -9.65 9.68 -14.33
C ASP A 29 -9.01 10.39 -13.14
N ARG A 30 -9.56 10.11 -11.95
CA ARG A 30 -8.79 10.32 -10.73
C ARG A 30 -7.86 9.12 -10.59
N SER A 31 -6.86 9.08 -11.48
CA SER A 31 -5.64 8.36 -11.24
C SER A 31 -5.08 8.89 -9.93
N ARG A 32 -5.31 8.13 -8.86
CA ARG A 32 -4.57 8.28 -7.60
C ARG A 32 -3.16 7.77 -7.87
N GLU A 33 -2.41 8.50 -8.70
CA GLU A 33 -0.97 8.44 -8.73
C GLU A 33 -0.49 9.01 -7.40
N GLY A 34 -0.49 8.17 -6.38
CA GLY A 34 0.44 8.29 -5.27
C GLY A 34 1.82 8.21 -5.90
N ARG A 35 2.36 9.39 -6.25
CA ARG A 35 3.59 9.53 -7.01
C ARG A 35 4.72 8.99 -6.15
N ILE A 36 5.04 7.71 -6.29
CA ILE A 36 6.27 7.14 -5.73
C ILE A 36 7.40 7.95 -6.34
N LEU A 37 8.01 8.82 -5.53
CA LEU A 37 9.13 9.63 -5.99
C LEU A 37 10.25 8.65 -6.33
N SER A 38 10.59 8.56 -7.62
CA SER A 38 11.74 7.77 -8.04
C SER A 38 12.99 8.35 -7.38
N VAL A 39 13.49 7.66 -6.36
CA VAL A 39 14.73 8.04 -5.69
C VAL A 39 15.88 7.60 -6.59
N ASP A 40 16.47 8.56 -7.30
CA ASP A 40 17.68 8.36 -8.11
C ASP A 40 18.91 8.91 -7.34
N PRO A 41 19.54 8.12 -6.45
CA PRO A 41 20.72 8.59 -5.75
C PRO A 41 21.88 8.74 -6.73
N LYS A 42 22.67 9.81 -6.58
CA LYS A 42 23.91 10.03 -7.34
C LYS A 42 25.12 9.76 -6.45
N PRO A 43 25.47 8.48 -6.19
CA PRO A 43 26.59 8.15 -5.31
C PRO A 43 27.91 8.59 -5.94
N LYS A 44 28.72 9.31 -5.15
CA LYS A 44 30.09 9.67 -5.54
C LYS A 44 31.00 8.47 -5.25
N LYS A 45 31.29 7.65 -6.26
CA LYS A 45 32.19 6.49 -6.13
C LYS A 45 33.66 6.96 -6.12
N GLY A 46 34.19 7.22 -4.93
CA GLY A 46 35.60 7.60 -4.72
C GLY A 46 36.48 6.42 -4.28
N ASN A 47 37.79 6.59 -4.33
CA ASN A 47 38.73 5.57 -3.82
C ASN A 47 38.57 5.35 -2.30
N ALA A 48 38.19 6.39 -1.56
CA ALA A 48 37.93 6.30 -0.13
C ALA A 48 36.74 5.36 0.19
N SER A 49 35.65 5.40 -0.59
CA SER A 49 34.50 4.52 -0.33
C SER A 49 34.89 3.05 -0.47
N LYS A 50 35.65 2.71 -1.53
CA LYS A 50 36.15 1.34 -1.74
C LYS A 50 37.04 0.87 -0.59
N PHE A 51 37.87 1.76 -0.04
CA PHE A 51 38.70 1.42 1.13
C PHE A 51 37.85 1.07 2.34
N PHE A 52 36.83 1.88 2.64
CA PHE A 52 35.92 1.61 3.75
C PHE A 52 35.09 0.34 3.51
N ASP A 53 34.63 0.09 2.29
CA ASP A 53 33.91 -1.15 1.94
C ASP A 53 34.77 -2.41 2.21
N VAL A 54 36.06 -2.35 1.88
CA VAL A 54 37.01 -3.45 2.14
C VAL A 54 37.29 -3.61 3.64
N LEU A 55 37.48 -2.50 4.36
CA LEU A 55 37.72 -2.51 5.80
C LEU A 55 36.50 -3.07 6.56
N GLU A 56 35.29 -2.63 6.23
CA GLU A 56 34.04 -3.16 6.78
C GLU A 56 33.95 -4.67 6.55
N LYS A 57 34.20 -5.12 5.32
CA LYS A 57 34.16 -6.55 4.98
C LYS A 57 35.15 -7.37 5.79
N LEU A 58 36.35 -6.83 6.07
CA LEU A 58 37.35 -7.49 6.90
C LEU A 58 36.89 -7.61 8.36
N ILE A 59 36.37 -6.51 8.92
CA ILE A 59 35.86 -6.47 10.30
C ILE A 59 34.66 -7.41 10.47
N VAL A 60 33.68 -7.35 9.56
CA VAL A 60 32.51 -8.24 9.59
C VAL A 60 32.93 -9.70 9.49
N LYS A 61 33.92 -10.03 8.64
CA LYS A 61 34.43 -11.41 8.54
C LYS A 61 35.16 -11.86 9.81
N LEU A 62 35.85 -10.95 10.50
CA LEU A 62 36.54 -11.25 11.76
C LEU A 62 35.55 -11.42 12.93
N MET A 63 34.49 -10.60 12.96
CA MET A 63 33.52 -10.56 14.06
C MET A 63 32.33 -11.51 13.89
N ARG A 64 32.14 -12.09 12.70
CA ARG A 64 31.05 -13.03 12.45
C ARG A 64 31.48 -14.43 12.87
N ASP A 65 31.08 -14.81 14.08
CA ASP A 65 31.09 -16.21 14.48
C ASP A 65 30.10 -16.99 13.60
N SER A 66 30.59 -18.08 13.01
CA SER A 66 29.96 -18.87 11.95
C SER A 66 28.61 -19.49 12.35
N GLU A 67 27.76 -19.68 11.34
CA GLU A 67 26.68 -20.68 11.19
C GLU A 67 25.31 -20.56 11.88
N GLN A 68 25.01 -19.61 12.76
CA GLN A 68 23.61 -19.52 13.23
C GLN A 68 22.72 -18.81 12.19
N PRO A 69 21.70 -19.49 11.62
CA PRO A 69 20.76 -18.83 10.73
C PRO A 69 20.04 -17.73 11.51
N ASN A 70 19.96 -16.54 10.91
CA ASN A 70 19.24 -15.45 11.55
C ASN A 70 17.74 -15.76 11.53
N GLN A 71 17.19 -16.11 12.71
CA GLN A 71 15.77 -16.39 12.89
C GLN A 71 14.86 -15.25 12.41
N TYR A 72 15.32 -14.00 12.47
CA TYR A 72 14.59 -12.81 12.02
C TYR A 72 14.59 -12.61 10.49
N LEU A 73 15.24 -13.50 9.74
CA LEU A 73 15.31 -13.46 8.28
C LEU A 73 14.91 -14.80 7.65
N SER A 74 14.19 -15.65 8.40
CA SER A 74 13.82 -17.01 7.96
C SER A 74 12.34 -17.31 8.23
N GLY A 75 11.77 -18.20 7.42
CA GLY A 75 10.37 -18.63 7.56
C GLY A 75 9.39 -17.46 7.39
N LEU A 76 8.51 -17.24 8.37
CA LEU A 76 7.54 -16.14 8.36
C LEU A 76 8.17 -14.74 8.38
N PHE A 77 9.45 -14.64 8.77
CA PHE A 77 10.21 -13.40 8.82
C PHE A 77 11.17 -13.24 7.64
N GLU A 78 11.09 -14.13 6.64
CA GLU A 78 11.87 -13.98 5.43
C GLU A 78 11.46 -12.70 4.68
N PRO A 79 12.41 -11.83 4.31
CA PRO A 79 12.09 -10.59 3.60
C PRO A 79 11.45 -10.87 2.24
N LEU A 80 10.28 -10.27 2.00
CA LEU A 80 9.63 -10.31 0.70
C LEU A 80 10.34 -9.33 -0.25
N ARG A 81 10.97 -9.85 -1.31
CA ARG A 81 11.77 -9.05 -2.26
C ARG A 81 10.95 -8.21 -3.21
N GLU A 82 9.77 -8.70 -3.55
CA GLU A 82 8.88 -8.09 -4.52
C GLU A 82 7.56 -7.76 -3.84
N GLU A 83 7.17 -6.50 -3.92
CA GLU A 83 5.88 -6.06 -3.39
C GLU A 83 4.76 -6.75 -4.17
N THR A 84 3.81 -7.34 -3.44
CA THR A 84 2.67 -8.01 -4.07
C THR A 84 1.71 -6.94 -4.62
N PRO A 85 1.33 -7.00 -5.91
CA PRO A 85 0.38 -6.04 -6.47
C PRO A 85 -0.99 -6.20 -5.80
N PRO A 86 -1.88 -5.18 -5.87
CA PRO A 86 -3.22 -5.28 -5.31
C PRO A 86 -3.97 -6.52 -5.82
N GLN A 87 -4.42 -7.39 -4.89
CA GLN A 87 -5.17 -8.59 -5.22
C GLN A 87 -6.64 -8.45 -4.77
N PRO A 88 -7.56 -8.16 -5.71
CA PRO A 88 -8.98 -8.09 -5.37
C PRO A 88 -9.58 -9.50 -5.24
N ASN A 89 -10.73 -9.59 -4.57
CA ASN A 89 -11.56 -10.81 -4.49
C ASN A 89 -10.83 -12.04 -3.92
N LEU A 90 -10.06 -11.85 -2.84
CA LEU A 90 -9.46 -12.96 -2.09
C LEU A 90 -10.53 -13.97 -1.64
N PHE A 91 -10.17 -15.25 -1.62
CA PHE A 91 -11.08 -16.33 -1.25
C PHE A 91 -11.63 -16.15 0.17
N VAL A 92 -12.95 -16.14 0.29
CA VAL A 92 -13.65 -16.05 1.59
C VAL A 92 -14.19 -17.42 1.96
N LYS A 93 -13.75 -17.94 3.11
CA LYS A 93 -14.36 -19.12 3.74
C LYS A 93 -15.42 -18.66 4.74
N GLY A 94 -16.68 -18.98 4.49
CA GLY A 94 -17.82 -18.57 5.34
C GLY A 94 -18.49 -17.30 4.83
N TYR A 95 -18.76 -16.34 5.73
CA TYR A 95 -19.49 -15.11 5.42
C TYR A 95 -18.87 -13.88 6.12
N LEU A 96 -18.67 -12.79 5.38
CA LEU A 96 -18.24 -11.50 5.91
C LEU A 96 -19.47 -10.65 6.29
N PRO A 97 -19.52 -10.01 7.47
CA PRO A 97 -20.65 -9.17 7.87
C PRO A 97 -20.89 -7.99 6.92
N GLU A 98 -22.14 -7.66 6.60
CA GLU A 98 -22.48 -6.56 5.66
C GLU A 98 -22.00 -5.18 6.14
N GLY A 99 -21.86 -5.00 7.45
CA GLY A 99 -21.34 -3.77 8.04
C GLY A 99 -19.81 -3.64 8.04
N LEU A 100 -19.08 -4.69 7.63
CA LEU A 100 -17.61 -4.68 7.62
C LEU A 100 -17.09 -3.99 6.35
N ASN A 101 -17.03 -2.67 6.38
CA ASN A 101 -16.56 -1.85 5.27
C ASN A 101 -15.41 -0.94 5.73
N GLY A 102 -14.18 -1.30 5.38
CA GLY A 102 -12.97 -0.55 5.75
C GLY A 102 -11.69 -1.22 5.25
N GLU A 103 -10.55 -0.68 5.68
CA GLU A 103 -9.22 -1.17 5.31
C GLU A 103 -8.45 -1.58 6.58
N LEU A 104 -7.85 -2.77 6.55
CA LEU A 104 -6.90 -3.20 7.58
C LEU A 104 -5.48 -2.92 7.08
N LEU A 105 -4.82 -1.93 7.68
CA LEU A 105 -3.44 -1.57 7.37
C LEU A 105 -2.53 -2.08 8.48
N MET A 106 -1.48 -2.79 8.11
CA MET A 106 -0.45 -3.28 9.02
C MET A 106 0.93 -2.88 8.49
N ILE A 107 1.85 -2.64 9.41
CA ILE A 107 3.27 -2.43 9.09
C ILE A 107 4.09 -3.56 9.70
N GLY A 108 5.19 -3.88 9.05
CA GLY A 108 6.16 -4.86 9.54
C GLY A 108 7.53 -4.62 8.92
N PRO A 109 8.58 -5.16 9.55
CA PRO A 109 9.93 -5.09 9.01
C PRO A 109 10.02 -5.90 7.71
N ASN A 110 10.52 -5.28 6.65
CA ASN A 110 10.87 -5.94 5.40
C ASN A 110 12.17 -5.33 4.85
N PRO A 111 13.35 -5.81 5.27
CA PRO A 111 14.61 -5.19 4.88
C PRO A 111 14.84 -5.30 3.37
N LYS A 112 14.87 -4.13 2.71
CA LYS A 112 15.06 -4.02 1.25
C LYS A 112 16.38 -4.62 0.77
N PHE A 113 17.43 -4.48 1.56
CA PHE A 113 18.75 -5.07 1.31
C PHE A 113 19.08 -6.05 2.43
N MET A 114 19.78 -7.13 2.08
CA MET A 114 20.20 -8.10 3.08
C MET A 114 21.19 -7.49 4.08
N PRO A 115 20.98 -7.68 5.38
CA PRO A 115 21.90 -7.18 6.40
C PRO A 115 23.30 -7.79 6.23
N VAL A 116 24.32 -6.94 6.35
CA VAL A 116 25.72 -7.34 6.19
C VAL A 116 26.22 -8.12 7.41
N ALA A 117 25.70 -7.85 8.61
CA ALA A 117 26.07 -8.48 9.87
C ALA A 117 24.81 -8.90 10.68
N GLY A 118 24.90 -8.96 12.01
CA GLY A 118 23.77 -9.28 12.89
C GLY A 118 22.57 -8.37 12.62
N TYR A 119 21.36 -8.94 12.68
CA TYR A 119 20.12 -8.23 12.41
C TYR A 119 19.03 -8.66 13.39
N HIS A 120 18.20 -7.69 13.81
CA HIS A 120 17.06 -7.85 14.68
C HIS A 120 15.87 -7.08 14.08
N TRP A 121 14.66 -7.62 14.26
CA TRP A 121 13.39 -6.97 13.95
C TRP A 121 12.99 -5.88 14.94
#